data_AF-A0AAD4ZNJ1-F1
#
_entry.id   AF-A0AAD4ZNJ1-F1
#
_cell.length_a   1.000
_cell.length_b   1.000
_cell.length_c   1.000
_cell.angle_alpha   90.00
_cell.angle_beta   90.00
_cell.angle_gamma   90.00
#
_symmetry.space_group_name_H-M   'P 1'
#
loop_
_entity.id
_entity.type
_entity.pdbx_description
1 polymer ?
#
loop_
_entity_poly.entity_id
_entity_poly.type
_entity_poly.pdbx_seq_one_letter_code
_entity_poly.pdbx_strand_id
1 'polypeptide(L)'
;MERHFKRKFSSTTSSSDNVGSSSVRDVGISRDVVGSSKESELQDVLANLPADPRLRPQMLDHDPNIRDEVRRAYLQKSPCQPKDHTFPQTDLLGYDRHFNVKWFDEFDWLEYNISKDVAFCLYCYLFKSNFKIGQGCSDVFTEKQHIQTVLIKQSDQARIDYCICLTAALDCVRFLLKQGLLFRGNDESDTSNNKGNYVELLQFLADHDEKVKAVVLEHALGNLKLIAPTIQKDLVNSCATETIKKIIKDMNGAFFSLLVD
;
A
#
# COMPACT_ATOMS: atom_id res chain seq x y z
N MET A 1 20.29 15.43 -22.21
CA MET A 1 20.84 16.66 -21.59
C MET A 1 19.93 17.02 -20.42
N GLU A 2 20.08 16.38 -19.27
CA GLU A 2 20.97 16.80 -18.16
C GLU A 2 20.91 18.29 -17.84
N ARG A 3 20.53 18.60 -16.57
CA ARG A 3 21.14 19.57 -15.62
C ARG A 3 20.07 20.10 -14.66
N HIS A 4 19.97 19.57 -13.45
CA HIS A 4 20.68 19.98 -12.22
C HIS A 4 20.20 21.32 -11.62
N PHE A 5 19.44 21.23 -10.51
CA PHE A 5 19.35 22.29 -9.51
C PHE A 5 20.59 22.22 -8.60
N LYS A 6 21.46 23.26 -8.65
CA LYS A 6 22.52 23.49 -7.65
C LYS A 6 22.02 24.51 -6.61
N ARG A 7 22.13 24.16 -5.33
CA ARG A 7 21.90 25.05 -4.19
C ARG A 7 23.16 25.91 -3.97
N LYS A 8 23.02 27.23 -3.98
CA LYS A 8 24.11 28.19 -3.66
C LYS A 8 24.37 28.21 -2.15
N PHE A 9 25.63 28.05 -1.77
CA PHE A 9 26.17 28.51 -0.49
C PHE A 9 26.76 29.91 -0.69
N SER A 10 26.49 30.85 0.22
CA SER A 10 27.31 32.05 0.38
C SER A 10 27.55 32.29 1.87
N SER A 11 28.77 31.97 2.30
CA SER A 11 29.44 32.66 3.41
C SER A 11 30.00 33.99 2.89
N THR A 12 29.89 35.09 3.65
CA THR A 12 31.00 36.03 3.96
C THR A 12 30.54 37.05 5.02
N THR A 13 31.54 37.49 5.77
CA THR A 13 31.70 38.17 7.05
C THR A 13 31.39 39.68 7.12
N SER A 14 31.14 40.11 8.39
CA SER A 14 31.59 41.33 9.11
C SER A 14 31.18 42.75 8.69
N SER A 15 30.65 43.53 9.65
CA SER A 15 31.06 44.89 10.13
C SER A 15 29.96 45.40 11.09
N SER A 16 30.16 45.44 12.42
CA SER A 16 30.68 46.55 13.26
C SER A 16 29.83 47.83 13.24
N ASP A 17 29.21 48.14 14.39
CA ASP A 17 29.17 49.49 14.98
C ASP A 17 28.83 49.41 16.49
N ASN A 18 29.36 50.38 17.23
CA ASN A 18 29.66 50.37 18.66
C ASN A 18 28.96 51.55 19.39
N VAL A 19 29.10 51.58 20.73
CA VAL A 19 28.77 52.66 21.72
C VAL A 19 27.39 52.54 22.42
N GLY A 20 27.24 52.55 23.74
CA GLY A 20 28.19 52.75 24.85
C GLY A 20 27.60 52.47 26.24
N SER A 21 28.51 52.07 27.15
CA SER A 21 28.60 52.24 28.62
C SER A 21 27.37 52.19 29.56
N SER A 22 27.38 51.30 30.56
CA SER A 22 27.85 51.61 31.94
C SER A 22 27.52 50.53 33.02
N SER A 23 28.50 50.35 33.92
CA SER A 23 28.49 49.87 35.32
C SER A 23 28.26 48.39 35.70
N VAL A 24 29.40 47.69 35.87
CA VAL A 24 29.85 46.90 37.04
C VAL A 24 28.82 46.57 38.13
N ARG A 25 28.60 45.26 38.38
CA ARG A 25 28.83 44.58 39.69
C ARG A 25 29.14 43.09 39.48
N ASP A 26 30.28 42.68 40.03
CA ASP A 26 30.72 41.30 40.26
C ASP A 26 30.03 40.76 41.52
N VAL A 27 29.54 39.52 41.52
CA VAL A 27 29.53 38.54 42.64
C VAL A 27 29.00 37.21 42.10
N GLY A 28 29.78 36.13 42.28
CA GLY A 28 29.22 34.86 42.74
C GLY A 28 29.28 33.68 41.77
N ILE A 29 30.40 32.97 41.79
CA ILE A 29 30.51 31.56 41.42
C ILE A 29 29.57 30.76 42.33
N SER A 30 28.56 30.09 41.77
CA SER A 30 27.98 28.86 42.31
C SER A 30 27.95 27.80 41.22
N ARG A 31 28.86 26.83 41.35
CA ARG A 31 28.78 25.54 40.67
C ARG A 31 27.72 24.72 41.40
N ASP A 32 26.49 24.75 40.91
CA ASP A 32 25.49 23.77 41.33
C ASP A 32 25.61 22.51 40.47
N VAL A 33 26.22 21.52 41.09
CA VAL A 33 26.32 20.12 40.69
C VAL A 33 24.92 19.50 40.78
N VAL A 34 24.08 19.67 39.75
CA VAL A 34 22.81 18.94 39.60
C VAL A 34 22.63 18.59 38.12
N GLY A 35 23.42 17.61 37.65
CA GLY A 35 23.32 17.15 36.25
C GLY A 35 23.65 15.67 36.03
N SER A 36 24.20 14.96 37.02
CA SER A 36 24.78 13.63 36.77
C SER A 36 23.78 12.47 36.78
N SER A 37 22.64 12.58 37.48
CA SER A 37 21.76 11.42 37.71
C SER A 37 20.84 11.12 36.52
N LYS A 38 20.19 12.14 35.95
CA LYS A 38 19.24 11.95 34.83
C LYS A 38 19.91 11.56 33.51
N GLU A 39 21.14 12.00 33.29
CA GLU A 39 21.88 11.73 32.06
C GLU A 39 22.40 10.27 32.03
N SER A 40 22.79 9.72 33.19
CA SER A 40 23.15 8.31 33.32
C SER A 40 21.96 7.36 33.16
N GLU A 41 20.79 7.70 33.74
CA GLU A 41 19.57 6.90 33.62
C GLU A 41 19.04 6.88 32.17
N LEU A 42 19.14 7.99 31.44
CA LEU A 42 18.72 8.06 30.04
C LEU A 42 19.62 7.20 29.14
N GLN A 43 20.93 7.20 29.39
CA GLN A 43 21.86 6.34 28.63
C GLN A 43 21.61 4.85 28.88
N ASP A 44 21.32 4.45 30.12
CA ASP A 44 21.00 3.06 30.45
C ASP A 44 19.69 2.59 29.80
N VAL A 45 18.67 3.45 29.72
CA VAL A 45 17.41 3.14 29.01
C VAL A 45 17.64 2.98 27.51
N LEU A 46 18.45 3.85 26.89
CA LEU A 46 18.75 3.78 25.46
C LEU A 46 19.64 2.59 25.11
N ALA A 47 20.56 2.21 25.99
CA ALA A 47 21.41 1.02 25.82
C ALA A 47 20.56 -0.26 25.80
N ASN A 48 19.57 -0.36 26.69
CA ASN A 48 18.72 -1.54 26.88
C ASN A 48 17.51 -1.63 25.92
N LEU A 49 17.44 -0.80 24.87
CA LEU A 49 16.36 -0.91 23.87
C LEU A 49 16.44 -2.24 23.10
N PRO A 50 15.34 -3.02 23.03
CA PRO A 50 15.31 -4.34 22.39
C PRO A 50 15.51 -4.26 20.88
N ALA A 51 16.46 -5.03 20.36
CA ALA A 51 16.72 -5.08 18.92
C ALA A 51 15.63 -5.82 18.14
N ASP A 52 15.04 -6.86 18.74
CA ASP A 52 13.97 -7.65 18.12
C ASP A 52 12.73 -6.77 17.90
N PRO A 53 12.28 -6.57 16.64
CA PRO A 53 11.09 -5.77 16.32
C PRO A 53 9.86 -6.13 17.16
N ARG A 54 9.69 -7.41 17.52
CA ARG A 54 8.52 -7.88 18.26
C ARG A 54 8.55 -7.51 19.74
N LEU A 55 9.74 -7.30 20.31
CA LEU A 55 9.90 -6.97 21.72
C LEU A 55 9.89 -5.45 21.97
N ARG A 56 9.73 -4.64 20.93
CA ARG A 56 9.78 -3.19 21.04
C ARG A 56 8.49 -2.60 21.65
N PRO A 57 8.58 -1.77 22.71
CA PRO A 57 7.42 -1.08 23.29
C PRO A 57 6.85 -0.02 22.35
N GLN A 58 5.61 0.47 22.60
CA GLN A 58 5.01 1.49 21.73
C GLN A 58 5.86 2.76 21.80
N MET A 59 5.99 3.50 20.68
CA MET A 59 6.55 4.85 20.73
C MET A 59 5.79 5.77 21.70
N LEU A 60 4.49 5.52 21.91
CA LEU A 60 3.65 6.26 22.85
C LEU A 60 3.87 5.87 24.33
N ASP A 61 4.38 4.68 24.62
CA ASP A 61 4.65 4.22 25.99
C ASP A 61 5.88 4.90 26.58
N HIS A 62 6.78 5.39 25.73
CA HIS A 62 7.91 6.20 26.15
C HIS A 62 7.46 7.59 26.59
N ASP A 63 8.15 8.17 27.58
CA ASP A 63 7.95 9.56 28.01
C ASP A 63 8.11 10.51 26.82
N PRO A 64 7.20 11.49 26.62
CA PRO A 64 7.28 12.42 25.50
C PRO A 64 8.65 13.08 25.31
N ASN A 65 9.40 13.30 26.39
CA ASN A 65 10.72 13.95 26.36
C ASN A 65 11.87 13.02 25.96
N ILE A 66 11.64 11.70 25.84
CA ILE A 66 12.67 10.72 25.46
C ILE A 66 12.37 10.05 24.11
N ARG A 67 11.20 10.30 23.51
CA ARG A 67 10.77 9.62 22.27
C ARG A 67 11.70 9.89 21.10
N ASP A 68 12.19 11.11 20.96
CA ASP A 68 13.09 11.48 19.86
C ASP A 68 14.50 10.90 20.05
N GLU A 69 14.93 10.74 21.30
CA GLU A 69 16.15 10.05 21.69
C GLU A 69 16.04 8.56 21.39
N VAL A 70 14.91 7.93 21.73
CA VAL A 70 14.63 6.52 21.39
C VAL A 70 14.61 6.31 19.88
N ARG A 71 13.97 7.21 19.11
CA ARG A 71 13.99 7.16 17.64
C ARG A 71 15.41 7.24 17.09
N ARG A 72 16.22 8.16 17.61
CA ARG A 72 17.63 8.31 17.22
C ARG A 72 18.44 7.06 17.56
N ALA A 73 18.22 6.46 18.73
CA ALA A 73 18.91 5.25 19.13
C ALA A 73 18.58 4.05 18.21
N TYR A 74 17.33 3.86 17.82
CA TYR A 74 16.96 2.81 16.86
C TYR A 74 17.54 3.05 15.46
N LEU A 75 17.57 4.30 14.99
CA LEU A 75 18.22 4.65 13.72
C LEU A 75 19.73 4.37 13.77
N GLN A 76 20.38 4.58 14.93
CA GLN A 76 21.80 4.25 15.12
C GLN A 76 22.07 2.75 15.22
N LYS A 77 21.19 1.98 15.89
CA LYS A 77 21.33 0.51 16.00
C LYS A 77 21.13 -0.22 14.66
N SER A 78 20.54 0.45 13.67
CA SER A 78 20.15 -0.11 12.36
C SER A 78 19.09 -1.22 12.48
N PRO A 79 18.36 -1.54 11.39
CA PRO A 79 17.33 -2.55 11.43
C PRO A 79 17.87 -3.97 11.66
N CYS A 80 17.04 -4.83 12.27
CA CYS A 80 17.38 -6.23 12.51
C CYS A 80 17.28 -7.06 11.21
N GLN A 81 18.43 -7.34 10.59
CA GLN A 81 18.56 -8.05 9.31
C GLN A 81 19.43 -9.32 9.43
N PRO A 82 18.90 -10.42 10.00
CA PRO A 82 19.65 -11.66 10.11
C PRO A 82 19.87 -12.28 8.72
N LYS A 83 21.13 -12.34 8.27
CA LYS A 83 21.50 -12.97 6.97
C LYS A 83 21.88 -14.45 7.10
N ASP A 84 22.43 -14.84 8.25
CA ASP A 84 23.01 -16.17 8.48
C ASP A 84 22.00 -17.18 9.06
N HIS A 85 20.85 -17.34 8.40
CA HIS A 85 19.87 -18.35 8.80
C HIS A 85 19.08 -18.89 7.61
N THR A 86 18.59 -20.11 7.77
CA THR A 86 17.69 -20.73 6.79
C THR A 86 16.29 -20.16 6.97
N PHE A 87 15.82 -19.44 5.95
CA PHE A 87 14.46 -18.89 5.92
C PHE A 87 13.46 -20.03 5.68
N PRO A 88 12.44 -20.19 6.53
CA PRO A 88 11.42 -21.21 6.33
C PRO A 88 10.69 -21.01 4.99
N GLN A 89 10.19 -22.12 4.43
CA GLN A 89 9.34 -22.10 3.25
C GLN A 89 7.89 -22.34 3.68
N THR A 90 6.99 -21.50 3.16
CA THR A 90 5.55 -21.62 3.39
C THR A 90 4.86 -21.83 2.04
N ASP A 91 3.98 -22.83 1.95
CA ASP A 91 3.11 -23.01 0.78
C ASP A 91 2.04 -21.92 0.76
N LEU A 92 2.11 -21.07 -0.25
CA LEU A 92 1.11 -20.04 -0.52
C LEU A 92 0.48 -20.31 -1.88
N LEU A 93 -0.73 -20.86 -1.86
CA LEU A 93 -1.55 -21.14 -3.05
C LEU A 93 -0.90 -22.11 -4.04
N GLY A 94 -0.21 -23.15 -3.54
CA GLY A 94 0.45 -24.18 -4.35
C GLY A 94 1.83 -23.77 -4.86
N TYR A 95 2.40 -22.70 -4.31
CA TYR A 95 3.75 -22.24 -4.59
C TYR A 95 4.52 -22.10 -3.29
N ASP A 96 5.64 -22.81 -3.18
CA ASP A 96 6.55 -22.66 -2.05
C ASP A 96 7.22 -21.29 -2.10
N ARG A 97 6.91 -20.46 -1.10
CA ARG A 97 7.49 -19.12 -0.97
C ARG A 97 8.32 -19.02 0.28
N HIS A 98 9.40 -18.25 0.20
CA HIS A 98 10.24 -17.91 1.33
C HIS A 98 10.63 -16.45 1.26
N PHE A 99 11.07 -15.90 2.40
CA PHE A 99 11.64 -14.57 2.43
C PHE A 99 12.93 -14.51 1.58
N ASN A 100 13.04 -13.48 0.74
CA ASN A 100 14.21 -13.30 -0.12
C ASN A 100 15.26 -12.44 0.58
N VAL A 101 16.39 -13.05 0.95
CA VAL A 101 17.49 -12.40 1.68
C VAL A 101 18.06 -11.19 0.94
N LYS A 102 18.03 -11.19 -0.40
CA LYS A 102 18.53 -10.08 -1.23
C LYS A 102 17.76 -8.78 -0.99
N TRP A 103 16.54 -8.86 -0.46
CA TRP A 103 15.78 -7.67 -0.07
C TRP A 103 16.45 -6.86 1.03
N PHE A 104 17.33 -7.44 1.85
CA PHE A 104 18.11 -6.65 2.80
C PHE A 104 19.13 -5.73 2.13
N ASP A 105 19.62 -6.08 0.94
CA ASP A 105 20.56 -5.25 0.20
C ASP A 105 19.85 -4.11 -0.55
N GLU A 106 18.55 -4.28 -0.84
CA GLU A 106 17.72 -3.30 -1.53
C GLU A 106 16.96 -2.37 -0.57
N PHE A 107 16.56 -2.88 0.60
CA PHE A 107 15.71 -2.18 1.56
C PHE A 107 16.42 -2.06 2.92
N ASP A 108 17.01 -0.90 3.15
CA ASP A 108 17.73 -0.51 4.36
C ASP A 108 16.83 -0.36 5.60
N TRP A 109 15.51 -0.39 5.44
CA TRP A 109 14.51 -0.28 6.51
C TRP A 109 13.85 -1.62 6.89
N LEU A 110 14.09 -2.66 6.09
CA LEU A 110 13.44 -3.95 6.21
C LEU A 110 14.00 -4.72 7.38
N GLU A 111 13.12 -5.22 8.24
CA GLU A 111 13.47 -6.03 9.42
C GLU A 111 12.86 -7.41 9.31
N TYR A 112 13.47 -8.40 9.96
CA TYR A 112 12.94 -9.75 9.96
C TYR A 112 13.11 -10.44 11.31
N ASN A 113 12.08 -11.15 11.75
CA ASN A 113 12.09 -11.96 12.96
C ASN A 113 12.14 -13.46 12.60
N ILE A 114 13.22 -14.12 13.03
CA ILE A 114 13.47 -15.55 12.76
C ILE A 114 12.42 -16.43 13.42
N SER A 115 12.10 -16.19 14.69
CA SER A 115 11.23 -17.04 15.50
C SER A 115 9.81 -17.16 14.96
N LYS A 116 9.36 -16.17 14.17
CA LYS A 116 8.01 -16.13 13.59
C LYS A 116 7.97 -16.21 12.08
N ASP A 117 9.10 -16.16 11.38
CA ASP A 117 9.15 -16.09 9.92
C ASP A 117 8.37 -14.87 9.36
N VAL A 118 8.66 -13.68 9.89
CA VAL A 118 7.91 -12.45 9.54
C VAL A 118 8.82 -11.25 9.34
N ALA A 119 8.53 -10.49 8.28
CA ALA A 119 9.17 -9.21 7.99
C ALA A 119 8.40 -7.98 8.52
N PHE A 120 9.14 -6.99 9.02
CA PHE A 120 8.66 -5.74 9.60
C PHE A 120 9.32 -4.52 8.93
N CYS A 121 8.78 -3.33 9.21
CA CYS A 121 9.27 -2.05 8.69
C CYS A 121 9.73 -1.15 9.85
N LEU A 122 11.04 -0.87 9.94
CA LEU A 122 11.60 -0.05 11.03
C LEU A 122 11.00 1.35 11.07
N TYR A 123 10.90 2.03 9.93
CA TYR A 123 10.39 3.40 9.88
C TYR A 123 8.90 3.48 10.22
N CYS A 124 8.15 2.44 9.86
CA CYS A 124 6.75 2.30 10.25
C CYS A 124 6.60 2.18 11.77
N TYR A 125 7.54 1.54 12.46
CA TYR A 125 7.57 1.51 13.92
C TYR A 125 7.92 2.88 14.53
N LEU A 126 8.96 3.54 14.01
CA LEU A 126 9.49 4.78 14.59
C LEU A 126 8.55 6.00 14.41
N PHE A 127 7.85 6.07 13.28
CA PHE A 127 7.15 7.29 12.86
C PHE A 127 5.64 7.15 12.71
N LYS A 128 5.06 5.95 12.92
CA LYS A 128 3.60 5.80 12.81
C LYS A 128 2.88 6.46 13.99
N SER A 129 2.39 7.66 13.74
CA SER A 129 1.39 8.34 14.55
C SER A 129 0.01 7.72 14.28
N ASN A 130 -0.51 6.85 15.14
CA ASN A 130 -1.91 6.45 14.98
C ASN A 130 -2.81 7.66 15.27
N PHE A 131 -3.32 8.25 14.19
CA PHE A 131 -4.51 9.10 14.23
C PHE A 131 -5.70 8.24 14.68
N LYS A 132 -6.14 8.48 15.92
CA LYS A 132 -7.52 8.52 16.44
C LYS A 132 -7.55 8.02 17.89
N ILE A 133 -7.65 8.99 18.80
CA ILE A 133 -7.99 8.77 20.20
C ILE A 133 -9.41 8.17 20.23
N GLY A 134 -9.56 6.91 20.61
CA GLY A 134 -10.89 6.32 20.84
C GLY A 134 -11.13 4.86 20.45
N GLN A 135 -10.16 4.14 19.88
CA GLN A 135 -10.33 2.72 19.61
C GLN A 135 -9.14 1.92 20.15
N GLY A 136 -9.45 0.97 21.04
CA GLY A 136 -8.54 0.18 21.87
C GLY A 136 -7.13 0.04 21.34
N CYS A 137 -6.20 0.69 22.05
CA CYS A 137 -4.78 0.45 21.96
C CYS A 137 -4.50 -0.97 22.47
N SER A 138 -4.49 -1.96 21.58
CA SER A 138 -3.77 -3.20 21.83
C SER A 138 -2.87 -3.51 20.64
N ASP A 139 -1.60 -3.64 21.01
CA ASP A 139 -0.49 -4.32 20.35
C ASP A 139 0.18 -3.60 19.17
N VAL A 140 1.37 -3.07 19.51
CA VAL A 140 2.38 -2.40 18.67
C VAL A 140 2.71 -3.18 17.41
N PHE A 141 2.57 -4.50 17.42
CA PHE A 141 2.69 -5.35 16.25
C PHE A 141 1.65 -6.46 16.31
N THR A 142 0.37 -6.13 16.08
CA THR A 142 -0.60 -7.16 15.70
C THR A 142 -0.22 -7.76 14.34
N GLU A 143 -0.60 -9.02 14.13
CA GLU A 143 -0.52 -9.79 12.87
C GLU A 143 -0.97 -9.00 11.63
N LYS A 144 -1.81 -7.99 11.84
CA LYS A 144 -2.29 -7.01 10.84
C LYS A 144 -1.20 -6.13 10.23
N GLN A 145 -0.02 -6.02 10.85
CA GLN A 145 1.10 -5.18 10.43
C GLN A 145 2.21 -5.94 9.69
N HIS A 146 2.11 -7.28 9.57
CA HIS A 146 3.07 -8.06 8.82
C HIS A 146 3.01 -7.67 7.34
N ILE A 147 4.16 -7.51 6.69
CA ILE A 147 4.23 -7.21 5.24
C ILE A 147 3.41 -8.23 4.45
N GLN A 148 3.54 -9.51 4.80
CA GLN A 148 2.74 -10.59 4.21
C GLN A 148 1.22 -10.34 4.37
N THR A 149 0.76 -9.94 5.56
CA THR A 149 -0.67 -9.65 5.79
C THR A 149 -1.15 -8.44 4.98
N VAL A 150 -0.32 -7.41 4.79
CA VAL A 150 -0.64 -6.26 3.94
C VAL A 150 -0.72 -6.67 2.47
N LEU A 151 0.24 -7.48 2.01
CA LEU A 151 0.26 -8.00 0.64
C LEU A 151 -0.94 -8.90 0.36
N ILE A 152 -1.29 -9.81 1.28
CA ILE A 152 -2.47 -10.67 1.18
C ILE A 152 -3.74 -9.82 1.09
N LYS A 153 -3.91 -8.82 1.97
CA LYS A 153 -5.08 -7.92 1.93
C LYS A 153 -5.17 -7.12 0.64
N GLN A 154 -4.06 -6.60 0.14
CA GLN A 154 -4.02 -5.91 -1.16
C GLN A 154 -4.42 -6.86 -2.30
N SER A 155 -3.94 -8.10 -2.25
CA SER A 155 -4.31 -9.14 -3.21
C SER A 155 -5.80 -9.50 -3.13
N ASP A 156 -6.36 -9.62 -1.93
CA ASP A 156 -7.79 -9.89 -1.72
C ASP A 156 -8.65 -8.74 -2.23
N GLN A 157 -8.27 -7.50 -1.94
CA GLN A 157 -8.97 -6.32 -2.42
C GLN A 157 -8.94 -6.26 -3.95
N ALA A 158 -7.77 -6.45 -4.58
CA ALA A 158 -7.65 -6.47 -6.03
C ALA A 158 -8.54 -7.57 -6.67
N ARG A 159 -8.67 -8.73 -6.02
CA ARG A 159 -9.54 -9.81 -6.48
C ARG A 159 -11.02 -9.45 -6.35
N ILE A 160 -11.42 -8.82 -5.24
CA ILE A 160 -12.78 -8.32 -5.03
C ILE A 160 -13.11 -7.26 -6.08
N ASP A 161 -12.23 -6.30 -6.29
CA ASP A 161 -12.41 -5.22 -7.27
C ASP A 161 -12.55 -5.78 -8.69
N TYR A 162 -11.70 -6.75 -9.04
CA TYR A 162 -11.82 -7.46 -10.32
C TYR A 162 -13.16 -8.18 -10.46
N CYS A 163 -13.62 -8.90 -9.42
CA CYS A 163 -14.91 -9.58 -9.46
C CYS A 163 -16.06 -8.59 -9.67
N ILE A 164 -16.07 -7.45 -8.97
CA ILE A 164 -17.11 -6.41 -9.14
C ILE A 164 -17.09 -5.86 -10.57
N CYS A 165 -15.91 -5.52 -11.08
CA CYS A 165 -15.72 -5.01 -12.44
C CYS A 165 -16.18 -6.01 -13.50
N LEU A 166 -15.80 -7.29 -13.35
CA LEU A 166 -16.18 -8.37 -14.27
C LEU A 166 -17.69 -8.65 -14.23
N THR A 167 -18.30 -8.65 -13.04
CA THR A 167 -19.75 -8.83 -12.91
C THR A 167 -20.50 -7.71 -13.62
N ALA A 168 -20.12 -6.45 -13.41
CA ALA A 168 -20.73 -5.31 -14.10
C ALA A 168 -20.58 -5.43 -15.64
N ALA A 169 -19.38 -5.79 -16.12
CA ALA A 169 -19.14 -6.04 -17.54
C ALA A 169 -20.05 -7.15 -18.11
N LEU A 170 -20.19 -8.27 -17.38
CA LEU A 170 -21.06 -9.38 -17.78
C LEU A 170 -22.54 -9.00 -17.77
N ASP A 171 -22.99 -8.18 -16.83
CA ASP A 171 -24.37 -7.68 -16.81
C ASP A 171 -24.66 -6.79 -18.02
N CYS A 172 -23.72 -5.91 -18.40
CA CYS A 172 -23.81 -5.14 -19.65
C CYS A 172 -23.88 -6.06 -20.88
N VAL A 173 -22.96 -7.01 -21.01
CA VAL A 173 -22.92 -7.96 -22.14
C VAL A 173 -24.24 -8.74 -22.21
N ARG A 174 -24.71 -9.26 -21.07
CA ARG A 174 -25.96 -10.03 -20.99
C ARG A 174 -27.16 -9.19 -21.41
N PHE A 175 -27.22 -7.92 -21.01
CA PHE A 175 -28.29 -7.01 -21.44
C PHE A 175 -28.27 -6.81 -22.96
N LEU A 176 -27.11 -6.46 -23.53
CA LEU A 176 -26.97 -6.21 -24.96
C LEU A 176 -27.30 -7.44 -25.81
N LEU A 177 -26.81 -8.62 -25.42
CA LEU A 177 -27.13 -9.88 -26.11
C LEU A 177 -28.63 -10.18 -26.08
N LYS A 178 -29.30 -9.99 -24.92
CA LYS A 178 -30.73 -10.23 -24.79
C LYS A 178 -31.59 -9.29 -25.66
N GLN A 179 -31.13 -8.05 -25.83
CA GLN A 179 -31.85 -7.05 -26.63
C GLN A 179 -31.44 -7.05 -28.11
N GLY A 180 -30.40 -7.81 -28.49
CA GLY A 180 -29.86 -7.79 -29.85
C GLY A 180 -29.22 -6.44 -30.22
N LEU A 181 -28.69 -5.71 -29.23
CA LEU A 181 -28.10 -4.39 -29.45
C LEU A 181 -26.63 -4.49 -29.86
N LEU A 182 -26.21 -3.57 -30.71
CA LEU A 182 -24.80 -3.42 -31.08
C LEU A 182 -23.98 -3.07 -29.83
N PHE A 183 -22.80 -3.66 -29.69
CA PHE A 183 -21.94 -3.43 -28.53
C PHE A 183 -21.17 -2.11 -28.62
N ARG A 184 -20.65 -1.83 -29.82
CA ARG A 184 -19.71 -0.74 -30.07
C ARG A 184 -20.34 0.44 -30.77
N GLY A 185 -19.77 1.61 -30.50
CA GLY A 185 -19.96 2.81 -31.30
C GLY A 185 -18.84 2.97 -32.33
N ASN A 186 -18.95 3.99 -33.18
CA ASN A 186 -17.89 4.33 -34.13
C ASN A 186 -16.66 4.94 -33.44
N ASP A 187 -16.85 5.59 -32.29
CA ASP A 187 -15.80 6.21 -31.50
C ASP A 187 -16.06 5.99 -30.00
N GLU A 188 -15.22 5.17 -29.37
CA GLU A 188 -15.25 4.88 -27.92
C GLU A 188 -14.30 5.80 -27.13
N SER A 189 -13.78 6.88 -27.74
CA SER A 189 -12.89 7.84 -27.07
C SER A 189 -13.59 8.61 -25.95
N ASP A 190 -12.82 9.12 -24.99
CA ASP A 190 -13.38 9.85 -23.86
C ASP A 190 -14.11 11.14 -24.24
N THR A 191 -13.77 11.72 -25.40
CA THR A 191 -14.37 12.92 -25.98
C THR A 191 -15.58 12.66 -26.86
N SER A 192 -15.93 11.39 -27.11
CA SER A 192 -17.07 11.02 -27.93
C SER A 192 -18.40 11.32 -27.22
N ASN A 193 -19.38 11.83 -27.97
CA ASN A 193 -20.76 12.01 -27.49
C ASN A 193 -21.55 10.69 -27.41
N ASN A 194 -21.04 9.61 -28.03
CA ASN A 194 -21.63 8.28 -27.98
C ASN A 194 -20.51 7.24 -28.06
N LYS A 195 -20.13 6.71 -26.90
CA LYS A 195 -19.04 5.73 -26.77
C LYS A 195 -19.46 4.30 -27.11
N GLY A 196 -20.67 4.12 -27.63
CA GLY A 196 -21.24 2.81 -27.91
C GLY A 196 -21.98 2.22 -26.71
N ASN A 197 -22.96 1.36 -26.99
CA ASN A 197 -23.90 0.90 -25.97
C ASN A 197 -23.22 0.17 -24.79
N TYR A 198 -22.10 -0.53 -25.01
CA TYR A 198 -21.39 -1.20 -23.92
C TYR A 198 -20.78 -0.21 -22.93
N VAL A 199 -20.05 0.79 -23.42
CA VAL A 199 -19.38 1.78 -22.56
C VAL A 199 -20.41 2.68 -21.88
N GLU A 200 -21.45 3.10 -22.61
CA GLU A 200 -22.55 3.92 -22.05
C GLU A 200 -23.33 3.15 -20.98
N LEU A 201 -23.62 1.87 -21.20
CA LEU A 201 -24.32 1.04 -20.20
C LEU A 201 -23.44 0.77 -18.98
N LEU A 202 -22.13 0.61 -19.16
CA LEU A 202 -21.19 0.47 -18.06
C LEU A 202 -21.08 1.76 -17.24
N GLN A 203 -21.10 2.92 -17.90
CA GLN A 203 -21.18 4.22 -17.23
C GLN A 203 -22.50 4.36 -16.47
N PHE A 204 -23.62 3.97 -17.07
CA PHE A 204 -24.91 3.94 -16.40
C PHE A 204 -24.86 3.09 -15.11
N LEU A 205 -24.26 1.89 -15.15
CA LEU A 205 -24.09 1.08 -13.94
C LEU A 205 -23.21 1.77 -12.88
N ALA A 206 -22.11 2.39 -13.31
CA ALA A 206 -21.23 3.14 -12.42
C ALA A 206 -21.97 4.31 -11.72
N ASP A 207 -22.87 4.99 -12.42
CA ASP A 207 -23.63 6.11 -11.86
C ASP A 207 -24.69 5.67 -10.83
N HIS A 208 -25.06 4.39 -10.81
CA HIS A 208 -26.12 3.84 -9.95
C HIS A 208 -25.62 2.88 -8.87
N ASP A 209 -24.35 2.45 -8.91
CA ASP A 209 -23.74 1.60 -7.89
C ASP A 209 -22.33 2.09 -7.55
N GLU A 210 -22.17 2.66 -6.34
CA GLU A 210 -20.91 3.20 -5.83
C GLU A 210 -19.77 2.15 -5.80
N LYS A 211 -20.10 0.86 -5.61
CA LYS A 211 -19.07 -0.20 -5.62
C LYS A 211 -18.57 -0.44 -7.04
N VAL A 212 -19.47 -0.42 -8.02
CA VAL A 212 -19.11 -0.53 -9.44
C VAL A 212 -18.34 0.71 -9.86
N LYS A 213 -18.82 1.90 -9.49
CA LYS A 213 -18.15 3.17 -9.75
C LYS A 213 -16.69 3.17 -9.35
N ALA A 214 -16.40 2.66 -8.15
CA ALA A 214 -15.04 2.64 -7.60
C ALA A 214 -14.04 1.77 -8.40
N VAL A 215 -14.51 0.90 -9.29
CA VAL A 215 -13.65 -0.12 -9.94
C VAL A 215 -13.74 -0.17 -11.47
N VAL A 216 -14.53 0.70 -12.11
CA VAL A 216 -14.72 0.74 -13.58
C VAL A 216 -14.26 2.06 -14.19
N LEU A 217 -14.07 2.07 -15.52
CA LEU A 217 -13.80 3.26 -16.33
C LEU A 217 -12.59 4.08 -15.84
N GLU A 218 -12.81 5.33 -15.40
CA GLU A 218 -11.74 6.22 -14.91
C GLU A 218 -11.21 5.84 -13.53
N HIS A 219 -11.99 5.09 -12.75
CA HIS A 219 -11.62 4.62 -11.41
C HIS A 219 -10.97 3.24 -11.41
N ALA A 220 -10.97 2.54 -12.54
CA ALA A 220 -10.33 1.23 -12.67
C ALA A 220 -8.80 1.34 -12.47
N LEU A 221 -8.23 0.38 -11.75
CA LEU A 221 -6.79 0.32 -11.51
C LEU A 221 -6.03 -0.01 -12.80
N GLY A 222 -5.28 0.97 -13.31
CA GLY A 222 -4.41 0.82 -14.47
C GLY A 222 -5.16 0.35 -15.72
N ASN A 223 -4.81 -0.85 -16.20
CA ASN A 223 -5.35 -1.42 -17.44
C ASN A 223 -6.62 -2.28 -17.23
N LEU A 224 -7.12 -2.40 -16.00
CA LEU A 224 -8.26 -3.25 -15.65
C LEU A 224 -9.62 -2.62 -15.98
N LYS A 225 -9.74 -1.97 -17.15
CA LYS A 225 -10.96 -1.24 -17.51
C LYS A 225 -12.03 -2.12 -18.16
N LEU A 226 -11.66 -3.32 -18.64
CA LEU A 226 -12.54 -4.26 -19.37
C LEU A 226 -13.33 -3.64 -20.56
N ILE A 227 -12.89 -2.48 -21.07
CA ILE A 227 -13.49 -1.79 -22.22
C ILE A 227 -12.74 -1.99 -23.53
N ALA A 228 -11.52 -2.55 -23.49
CA ALA A 228 -10.69 -2.65 -24.68
C ALA A 228 -11.37 -3.52 -25.76
N PRO A 229 -11.14 -3.24 -27.06
CA PRO A 229 -11.88 -3.94 -28.09
C PRO A 229 -11.72 -5.47 -28.10
N THR A 230 -10.51 -5.94 -27.85
CA THR A 230 -10.21 -7.37 -27.73
C THR A 230 -10.94 -7.99 -26.53
N ILE A 231 -10.97 -7.31 -25.39
CA ILE A 231 -11.63 -7.81 -24.17
C ILE A 231 -13.15 -7.93 -24.36
N GLN A 232 -13.81 -6.92 -24.91
CA GLN A 232 -15.26 -7.02 -25.14
C GLN A 232 -15.58 -8.20 -26.09
N LYS A 233 -14.72 -8.45 -27.10
CA LYS A 233 -14.88 -9.59 -28.01
C LYS A 233 -14.70 -10.93 -27.28
N ASP A 234 -13.73 -11.02 -26.38
CA ASP A 234 -13.50 -12.22 -25.57
C ASP A 234 -14.66 -12.52 -24.62
N LEU A 235 -15.26 -11.49 -24.01
CA LEU A 235 -16.47 -11.63 -23.20
C LEU A 235 -17.64 -12.17 -24.04
N VAL A 236 -17.89 -11.59 -25.22
CA VAL A 236 -18.95 -12.04 -26.12
C VAL A 236 -18.73 -13.49 -26.57
N ASN A 237 -17.51 -13.86 -26.96
CA ASN A 237 -17.16 -15.22 -27.36
C ASN A 237 -17.35 -16.23 -26.23
N SER A 238 -17.01 -15.83 -25.00
CA SER A 238 -17.20 -16.66 -23.81
C SER A 238 -18.70 -16.89 -23.54
N CYS A 239 -19.52 -15.84 -23.60
CA CYS A 239 -20.97 -15.96 -23.48
C CYS A 239 -21.58 -16.84 -24.59
N ALA A 240 -21.14 -16.68 -25.84
CA ALA A 240 -21.60 -17.50 -26.95
C ALA A 240 -21.25 -18.98 -26.73
N THR A 241 -20.03 -19.26 -26.29
CA THR A 241 -19.56 -20.62 -26.01
C THR A 241 -20.41 -21.29 -24.91
N GLU A 242 -20.65 -20.61 -23.80
CA GLU A 242 -21.46 -21.16 -22.70
C GLU A 242 -22.94 -21.33 -23.10
N THR A 243 -23.47 -20.41 -23.90
CA THR A 243 -24.84 -20.52 -24.43
C THR A 243 -24.98 -21.74 -25.34
N ILE A 244 -24.04 -21.95 -26.26
CA ILE A 244 -24.02 -23.11 -27.16
C ILE A 244 -23.91 -24.41 -26.35
N LYS A 245 -22.97 -24.47 -25.38
CA LYS A 245 -22.83 -25.64 -24.49
C LYS A 245 -24.13 -25.97 -23.77
N LYS A 246 -24.85 -24.95 -23.29
CA LYS A 246 -26.13 -25.14 -22.60
C LYS A 246 -27.21 -25.66 -23.54
N ILE A 247 -27.33 -25.10 -24.75
CA ILE A 247 -28.28 -25.55 -25.77
C ILE A 247 -28.00 -27.01 -26.16
N ILE A 248 -26.75 -27.35 -26.48
CA ILE A 248 -26.35 -28.73 -26.84
C ILE A 248 -26.70 -29.71 -25.73
N LYS A 249 -26.42 -29.34 -24.47
CA LYS A 249 -26.78 -30.14 -23.30
C LYS A 249 -28.29 -30.35 -23.19
N ASP A 250 -29.07 -29.30 -23.42
CA ASP A 250 -30.53 -29.34 -23.30
C ASP A 250 -31.18 -30.13 -24.46
N MET A 251 -30.54 -30.17 -25.63
CA MET A 251 -30.97 -31.01 -26.75
C MET A 251 -30.76 -32.51 -26.49
N ASN A 252 -29.84 -32.88 -25.59
CA ASN A 252 -29.60 -34.26 -25.15
C ASN A 252 -29.53 -35.31 -26.30
N GLY A 253 -28.91 -34.94 -27.44
CA GLY A 253 -28.79 -35.80 -28.62
C GLY A 253 -30.08 -36.00 -29.44
N ALA A 254 -31.13 -35.22 -29.20
CA ALA A 254 -32.35 -35.24 -30.01
C ALA A 254 -32.08 -34.75 -31.44
N PHE A 255 -32.83 -35.29 -32.40
CA PHE A 255 -32.83 -34.82 -33.78
C PHE A 255 -33.44 -33.42 -33.88
N PHE A 256 -32.83 -32.55 -34.69
CA PHE A 256 -33.33 -31.21 -34.97
C PHE A 256 -33.26 -30.93 -36.47
N SER A 257 -34.17 -30.09 -36.96
CA SER A 257 -34.15 -29.58 -38.32
C SER A 257 -33.48 -28.22 -38.37
N LEU A 258 -32.75 -27.95 -39.46
CA LEU A 258 -32.19 -26.64 -39.78
C LEU A 258 -33.04 -25.99 -40.86
N LEU A 259 -33.52 -24.77 -40.62
CA LEU A 259 -34.08 -23.91 -41.64
C LEU A 259 -32.94 -23.03 -42.17
N VAL A 260 -32.71 -23.08 -43.47
CA VAL A 260 -31.73 -22.25 -44.17
C VAL A 260 -32.52 -21.21 -44.96
N ASP A 261 -32.21 -19.94 -44.72
CA ASP A 261 -32.71 -18.78 -45.47
C ASP A 261 -31.69 -18.40 -46.56
#